data_AF-A0A4S8HD87-F1
#
_entry.id   AF-A0A4S8HD87-F1
#
_cell.length_a   1.000
_cell.length_b   1.000
_cell.length_c   1.000
_cell.angle_alpha   90.00
_cell.angle_beta   90.00
_cell.angle_gamma   90.00
#
_symmetry.space_group_name_H-M   'P 1'
#
loop_
_entity.id
_entity.type
_entity.pdbx_description
1 polymer ?
#
loop_
_entity_poly.entity_id
_entity_poly.type
_entity_poly.pdbx_seq_one_letter_code
_entity_poly.pdbx_strand_id
1 'polypeptide(L)'
;MKIRNASAGKDNLEKQIAYYKGKSLSQLHTIVPRWAYGDNADKIRDRGISAEQERYIICLTDVGKLIQCVDFGEVERMLLFTGELLNDGRVARILHRWEQLQYIDPPTIYITEGIDHRLVFVDGRHRTKVAYLIGSLQIPVAVEPGDMEIMKTMMPLWAI
;
A
#
# COMPACT_ATOMS: atom_id res chain seq x y z
N MET A 1 32.47 -14.42 -6.96
CA MET A 1 31.11 -14.96 -6.72
C MET A 1 30.73 -14.67 -5.27
N LYS A 2 29.91 -13.64 -5.00
CA LYS A 2 29.48 -13.28 -3.63
C LYS A 2 28.25 -14.12 -3.28
N ILE A 3 28.45 -15.18 -2.49
CA ILE A 3 27.36 -15.90 -1.85
C ILE A 3 26.78 -14.93 -0.82
N ARG A 4 25.65 -14.27 -1.15
CA ARG A 4 24.87 -13.53 -0.16
C ARG A 4 24.27 -14.57 0.79
N ASN A 5 24.73 -14.58 2.04
CA ASN A 5 24.20 -15.43 3.09
C ASN A 5 22.69 -15.18 3.27
N ALA A 6 21.86 -16.12 2.81
CA ALA A 6 20.41 -16.09 2.97
C ALA A 6 19.99 -16.04 4.44
N SER A 7 20.82 -16.55 5.36
CA SER A 7 20.62 -16.47 6.82
C SER A 7 20.66 -15.03 7.34
N ALA A 8 21.65 -14.24 6.94
CA ALA A 8 21.77 -12.85 7.38
C ALA A 8 20.59 -11.96 6.93
N GLY A 9 20.00 -12.25 5.76
CA GLY A 9 18.80 -11.57 5.27
C GLY A 9 17.54 -11.93 6.08
N LYS A 10 17.43 -13.20 6.50
CA LYS A 10 16.33 -13.67 7.35
C LYS A 10 16.43 -13.10 8.77
N ASP A 11 17.62 -13.14 9.37
CA ASP A 11 17.86 -12.61 10.71
C ASP A 11 17.57 -11.10 10.79
N ASN A 12 17.90 -10.36 9.72
CA ASN A 12 17.59 -8.93 9.65
C ASN A 12 16.07 -8.68 9.53
N LEU A 13 15.36 -9.50 8.75
CA LEU A 13 13.91 -9.39 8.62
C LEU A 13 13.21 -9.69 9.96
N GLU A 14 13.62 -10.74 10.66
CA GLU A 14 13.03 -11.10 11.97
C GLU A 14 13.28 -10.01 13.02
N LYS A 15 14.48 -9.42 13.06
CA LYS A 15 14.78 -8.27 13.93
C LYS A 15 13.90 -7.07 13.60
N GLN A 16 13.70 -6.79 12.33
CA GLN A 16 12.86 -5.68 11.88
C GLN A 16 11.38 -5.92 12.22
N ILE A 17 10.89 -7.15 12.06
CA ILE A 17 9.55 -7.56 12.49
C ILE A 17 9.41 -7.35 13.99
N ALA A 18 10.35 -7.85 14.80
CA ALA A 18 10.33 -7.71 16.25
C ALA A 18 10.34 -6.23 16.68
N TYR A 19 11.14 -5.40 16.00
CA TYR A 19 11.21 -3.96 16.25
C TYR A 19 9.84 -3.27 16.09
N TYR A 20 9.13 -3.48 14.97
CA TYR A 20 7.82 -2.84 14.77
C TYR A 20 6.68 -3.50 15.55
N LYS A 21 6.75 -4.81 15.82
CA LYS A 21 5.80 -5.50 16.72
C LYS A 21 5.91 -5.01 18.16
N GLY A 22 7.09 -4.57 18.58
CA GLY A 22 7.33 -4.01 19.91
C GLY A 22 6.83 -2.57 20.09
N LYS A 23 6.39 -1.88 19.02
CA LYS A 23 5.85 -0.52 19.10
C LYS A 23 4.38 -0.54 19.49
N SER A 24 3.98 0.41 20.32
CA SER A 24 2.55 0.70 20.56
C SER A 24 1.91 1.28 19.30
N LEU A 25 0.57 1.21 19.22
CA LEU A 25 -0.17 1.85 18.13
C LEU A 25 0.11 3.36 18.05
N SER A 26 0.20 4.04 19.20
CA SER A 26 0.55 5.47 19.25
C SER A 26 1.94 5.77 18.71
N GLN A 27 2.92 4.89 18.91
CA GLN A 27 4.25 5.02 18.32
C GLN A 27 4.25 4.72 16.81
N LEU A 28 3.36 3.88 16.32
CA LEU A 28 3.20 3.62 14.89
C LEU A 28 2.49 4.77 14.17
N HIS A 29 1.55 5.45 14.84
CA HIS A 29 0.86 6.63 14.33
C HIS A 29 1.77 7.83 14.07
N THR A 30 2.99 7.85 14.64
CA THR A 30 3.97 8.89 14.33
C THR A 30 4.69 8.66 13.00
N ILE A 31 4.56 7.47 12.40
CA ILE A 31 5.15 7.14 11.09
C ILE A 31 4.21 7.70 10.01
N VAL A 32 4.67 8.74 9.31
CA VAL A 32 3.92 9.36 8.22
C VAL A 32 4.17 8.60 6.91
N PRO A 33 3.13 8.06 6.24
CA PRO A 33 3.30 7.43 4.94
C PRO A 33 3.94 8.37 3.92
N ARG A 34 4.92 7.84 3.18
CA ARG A 34 5.56 8.52 2.06
C ARG A 34 5.18 7.83 0.77
N TRP A 35 4.34 8.49 -0.01
CA TRP A 35 3.85 7.97 -1.29
C TRP A 35 4.57 8.61 -2.45
N ALA A 36 4.96 7.81 -3.45
CA ALA A 36 5.47 8.32 -4.72
C ALA A 36 4.32 8.90 -5.56
N TYR A 37 3.90 10.12 -5.20
CA TYR A 37 2.73 10.83 -5.73
C TYR A 37 2.94 12.35 -5.65
N GLY A 38 2.22 13.12 -6.48
CA GLY A 38 2.30 14.57 -6.57
C GLY A 38 3.72 15.02 -6.91
N ASP A 39 4.28 15.89 -6.09
CA ASP A 39 5.67 16.37 -6.22
C ASP A 39 6.73 15.25 -6.16
N ASN A 40 6.35 14.03 -5.75
CA ASN A 40 7.24 12.87 -5.63
C ASN A 40 6.90 11.78 -6.66
N ALA A 41 6.17 12.10 -7.72
CA ALA A 41 5.85 11.15 -8.79
C ALA A 41 7.11 10.62 -9.51
N ASP A 42 8.20 11.39 -9.51
CA ASP A 42 9.51 10.96 -10.01
C ASP A 42 10.12 9.78 -9.22
N LYS A 43 9.56 9.46 -8.05
CA LYS A 43 10.00 8.34 -7.20
C LYS A 43 9.28 7.03 -7.50
N ILE A 44 8.29 7.02 -8.40
CA ILE A 44 7.55 5.82 -8.80
C ILE A 44 8.54 4.82 -9.40
N ARG A 45 8.57 3.59 -8.88
CA ARG A 45 9.46 2.54 -9.36
C ARG A 45 8.76 1.58 -10.31
N ASP A 46 7.49 1.32 -10.10
CA ASP A 46 6.67 0.54 -11.02
C ASP A 46 6.37 1.37 -12.28
N ARG A 47 7.07 1.02 -13.36
CA ARG A 47 6.87 1.65 -14.68
C ARG A 47 5.45 1.46 -15.21
N GLY A 48 4.74 0.42 -14.75
CA GLY A 48 3.36 0.16 -15.17
C GLY A 48 2.39 1.25 -14.73
N ILE A 49 2.69 1.98 -13.65
CA ILE A 49 1.86 3.08 -13.13
C ILE A 49 2.55 4.45 -13.23
N SER A 50 3.69 4.54 -13.91
CA SER A 50 4.37 5.82 -14.11
C SER A 50 3.59 6.69 -15.11
N ALA A 51 3.66 8.00 -14.91
CA ALA A 51 2.98 8.97 -15.78
C ALA A 51 3.37 8.83 -17.26
N GLU A 52 4.59 8.36 -17.54
CA GLU A 52 5.10 8.16 -18.90
C GLU A 52 4.32 7.13 -19.72
N GLN A 53 3.65 6.18 -19.07
CA GLN A 53 2.88 5.13 -19.76
C GLN A 53 1.41 5.48 -19.96
N GLU A 54 0.91 6.55 -19.33
CA GLU A 54 -0.51 7.01 -19.36
C GLU A 54 -1.56 5.92 -19.06
N ARG A 55 -1.14 4.75 -18.58
CA ARG A 55 -2.01 3.60 -18.35
C ARG A 55 -2.89 3.77 -17.11
N TYR A 56 -2.38 4.47 -16.10
CA TYR A 56 -3.06 4.72 -14.85
C TYR A 56 -3.09 6.20 -14.55
N ILE A 57 -4.18 6.65 -13.94
CA ILE A 57 -4.29 7.94 -13.28
C ILE A 57 -4.10 7.68 -11.79
N ILE A 58 -3.32 8.53 -11.11
CA ILE A 58 -3.15 8.43 -9.66
C ILE A 58 -4.08 9.45 -8.98
N CYS A 59 -5.06 8.95 -8.23
CA CYS A 59 -6.06 9.75 -7.54
C CYS A 59 -5.86 9.63 -6.02
N LEU A 60 -6.19 10.67 -5.26
CA LEU A 60 -6.34 10.55 -3.81
C LEU A 60 -7.72 10.02 -3.45
N THR A 61 -7.79 9.20 -2.41
CA THR A 61 -9.04 8.72 -1.83
C THR A 61 -8.98 8.62 -0.31
N ASP A 62 -10.16 8.55 0.33
CA ASP A 62 -10.29 8.28 1.76
C ASP A 62 -9.92 6.81 2.05
N VAL A 63 -8.95 6.61 2.93
CA VAL A 63 -8.45 5.26 3.25
C VAL A 63 -9.55 4.41 3.88
N GLY A 64 -10.37 4.99 4.76
CA GLY A 64 -11.46 4.28 5.42
C GLY A 64 -12.49 3.75 4.43
N LYS A 65 -12.88 4.56 3.45
CA LYS A 65 -13.77 4.16 2.34
C LYS A 65 -13.13 3.11 1.46
N LEU A 66 -11.86 3.28 1.10
CA LEU A 66 -11.15 2.27 0.31
C LEU A 66 -11.16 0.89 0.99
N ILE A 67 -10.84 0.83 2.30
CA ILE A 67 -10.84 -0.42 3.08
C ILE A 67 -12.23 -1.11 3.12
N GLN A 68 -13.30 -0.32 3.08
CA GLN A 68 -14.68 -0.83 3.08
C GLN A 68 -15.08 -1.41 1.72
N CYS A 69 -14.62 -0.80 0.63
CA CYS A 69 -15.06 -1.11 -0.72
C CYS A 69 -14.21 -2.17 -1.44
N VAL A 70 -12.92 -2.25 -1.14
CA VAL A 70 -11.98 -3.09 -1.89
C VAL A 70 -11.87 -4.51 -1.32
N ASP A 71 -11.75 -5.49 -2.20
CA ASP A 71 -11.43 -6.87 -1.83
C ASP A 71 -9.94 -7.04 -1.53
N PHE A 72 -9.65 -7.45 -0.29
CA PHE A 72 -8.29 -7.73 0.18
C PHE A 72 -7.80 -9.14 -0.16
N GLY A 73 -8.66 -10.00 -0.71
CA GLY A 73 -8.37 -11.41 -0.94
C GLY A 73 -8.00 -12.11 0.37
N GLU A 74 -6.84 -12.78 0.38
CA GLU A 74 -6.31 -13.51 1.53
C GLU A 74 -5.67 -12.62 2.61
N VAL A 75 -5.51 -11.31 2.36
CA VAL A 75 -4.80 -10.43 3.29
C VAL A 75 -5.72 -9.95 4.41
N GLU A 76 -5.42 -10.33 5.65
CA GLU A 76 -6.11 -9.79 6.83
C GLU A 76 -5.94 -8.26 6.91
N ARG A 77 -7.06 -7.54 6.84
CA ARG A 77 -7.11 -6.06 6.72
C ARG A 77 -7.16 -5.34 8.07
N MET A 78 -7.58 -6.01 9.14
CA MET A 78 -7.77 -5.41 10.47
C MET A 78 -6.60 -5.67 11.43
N LEU A 79 -5.61 -6.47 11.02
CA LEU A 79 -4.40 -6.76 11.79
C LEU A 79 -3.14 -6.39 11.01
N LEU A 80 -2.23 -5.64 11.65
CA LEU A 80 -0.91 -5.37 11.11
C LEU A 80 -0.09 -6.66 11.04
N PHE A 81 0.14 -7.28 12.20
CA PHE A 81 0.96 -8.48 12.33
C PHE A 81 0.09 -9.68 12.67
N THR A 82 0.11 -10.70 11.81
CA THR A 82 -0.67 -11.93 11.94
C THR A 82 0.15 -13.07 12.57
N GLY A 83 1.46 -12.89 12.69
CA GLY A 83 2.39 -13.94 13.08
C GLY A 83 2.92 -14.74 11.89
N GLU A 84 2.36 -14.55 10.69
CA GLU A 84 2.88 -15.16 9.47
C GLU A 84 4.07 -14.36 8.94
N LEU A 85 5.22 -15.04 8.76
CA LEU A 85 6.48 -14.41 8.39
C LEU A 85 6.40 -13.54 7.12
N LEU A 86 5.64 -13.99 6.11
CA LEU A 86 5.49 -13.27 4.84
C LEU A 86 4.68 -11.98 5.01
N ASN A 87 3.53 -12.04 5.71
CA ASN A 87 2.71 -10.87 6.01
C ASN A 87 3.50 -9.90 6.90
N ASP A 88 4.00 -10.39 8.03
CA ASP A 88 4.69 -9.57 9.03
C ASP A 88 5.93 -8.91 8.43
N GLY A 89 6.66 -9.64 7.59
CA GLY A 89 7.82 -9.11 6.87
C GLY A 89 7.47 -8.07 5.80
N ARG A 90 6.29 -8.13 5.18
CA ARG A 90 5.81 -7.05 4.29
C ARG A 90 5.46 -5.80 5.09
N VAL A 91 4.73 -5.95 6.19
CA VAL A 91 4.35 -4.83 7.07
C VAL A 91 5.57 -4.13 7.66
N ALA A 92 6.51 -4.89 8.23
CA ALA A 92 7.74 -4.35 8.79
C ALA A 92 8.57 -3.58 7.75
N ARG A 93 8.61 -4.05 6.49
CA ARG A 93 9.30 -3.34 5.39
C ARG A 93 8.61 -2.06 4.95
N ILE A 94 7.29 -2.00 5.01
CA ILE A 94 6.54 -0.77 4.71
C ILE A 94 6.82 0.29 5.79
N LEU A 95 6.66 -0.07 7.06
CA LEU A 95 6.87 0.82 8.21
C LEU A 95 8.30 1.38 8.26
N HIS A 96 9.31 0.52 8.37
CA HIS A 96 10.37 0.45 7.39
C HIS A 96 10.79 1.72 6.65
N ARG A 97 10.46 1.64 5.37
CA ARG A 97 10.71 2.64 4.35
C ARG A 97 10.12 3.98 4.76
N TRP A 98 8.89 4.03 5.27
CA TRP A 98 8.27 5.30 5.66
C TRP A 98 8.98 6.00 6.81
N GLU A 99 9.39 5.26 7.85
CA GLU A 99 10.19 5.79 8.96
C GLU A 99 11.56 6.29 8.49
N GLN A 100 12.13 5.66 7.45
CA GLN A 100 13.38 6.09 6.80
C GLN A 100 13.18 7.11 5.67
N LEU A 101 12.02 7.78 5.60
CA LEU A 101 11.70 8.80 4.59
C LEU A 101 11.76 8.30 3.14
N GLN A 102 11.60 7.00 2.91
CA GLN A 102 11.58 6.39 1.60
C GLN A 102 10.16 6.28 1.04
N TYR A 103 9.97 6.79 -0.16
CA TYR A 103 8.72 6.73 -0.89
C TYR A 103 8.36 5.31 -1.33
N ILE A 104 7.07 4.98 -1.27
CA ILE A 104 6.49 3.73 -1.76
C ILE A 104 5.46 4.07 -2.84
N ASP A 105 5.43 3.25 -3.88
CA ASP A 105 4.47 3.36 -4.98
C ASP A 105 3.02 3.23 -4.47
N PRO A 106 2.06 4.00 -5.01
CA PRO A 106 0.64 3.86 -4.71
C PRO A 106 0.13 2.42 -4.93
N PRO A 107 -0.86 1.92 -4.17
CA PRO A 107 -1.62 0.73 -4.55
C PRO A 107 -2.27 0.89 -5.92
N THR A 108 -2.42 -0.23 -6.62
CA THR A 108 -3.10 -0.28 -7.93
C THR A 108 -4.37 -1.07 -7.77
N ILE A 109 -5.49 -0.48 -8.17
CA ILE A 109 -6.83 -1.07 -8.06
C ILE A 109 -7.56 -0.96 -9.38
N TYR A 110 -8.50 -1.89 -9.62
CA TYR A 110 -9.35 -1.91 -10.80
C TYR A 110 -10.74 -2.45 -10.45
N ILE A 111 -11.69 -2.24 -11.34
CA ILE A 111 -13.04 -2.82 -11.25
C ILE A 111 -13.06 -4.13 -12.04
N THR A 112 -13.48 -5.22 -11.41
CA THR A 112 -13.67 -6.48 -12.13
C THR A 112 -14.80 -6.36 -13.15
N GLU A 113 -14.58 -6.89 -14.35
CA GLU A 113 -15.64 -7.07 -15.34
C GLU A 113 -16.68 -8.10 -14.86
N GLY A 114 -17.97 -7.82 -15.04
CA GLY A 114 -19.07 -8.72 -14.67
C GLY A 114 -20.20 -8.02 -13.90
N ILE A 115 -21.17 -8.82 -13.45
CA ILE A 115 -22.45 -8.33 -12.88
C ILE A 115 -22.26 -7.56 -11.55
N ASP A 116 -21.26 -7.91 -10.76
CA ASP A 116 -21.10 -7.40 -9.39
C ASP A 116 -20.14 -6.20 -9.25
N HIS A 117 -19.45 -5.79 -10.33
CA HIS A 117 -18.45 -4.69 -10.35
C HIS A 117 -17.68 -4.50 -9.03
N ARG A 118 -16.74 -5.41 -8.72
CA ARG A 118 -15.99 -5.36 -7.46
C ARG A 118 -14.70 -4.58 -7.62
N LEU A 119 -14.39 -3.74 -6.64
CA LEU A 119 -13.10 -3.08 -6.55
C LEU A 119 -12.07 -4.07 -5.98
N VAL A 120 -11.00 -4.30 -6.70
CA VAL A 120 -9.97 -5.27 -6.31
C VAL A 120 -8.57 -4.69 -6.49
N PHE A 121 -7.59 -5.22 -5.76
CA PHE A 121 -6.18 -4.85 -5.94
C PHE A 121 -5.52 -5.66 -7.06
N VAL A 122 -4.82 -4.96 -7.95
CA VAL A 122 -3.70 -5.57 -8.69
C VAL A 122 -2.54 -5.77 -7.71
N ASP A 123 -2.16 -4.71 -7.01
CA ASP A 123 -1.10 -4.71 -6.01
C ASP A 123 -1.37 -3.69 -4.90
N GLY A 124 -0.73 -3.86 -3.75
CA GLY A 124 -0.72 -2.86 -2.68
C GLY A 124 -1.65 -3.12 -1.51
N ARG A 125 -2.31 -4.28 -1.43
CA ARG A 125 -3.08 -4.75 -0.27
C ARG A 125 -2.39 -4.43 1.07
N HIS A 126 -1.12 -4.83 1.20
CA HIS A 126 -0.37 -4.63 2.44
C HIS A 126 -0.12 -3.16 2.77
N ARG A 127 0.27 -2.33 1.80
CA ARG A 127 0.54 -0.89 2.03
C ARG A 127 -0.73 -0.12 2.35
N THR A 128 -1.87 -0.51 1.74
CA THR A 128 -3.16 0.07 2.09
C THR A 128 -3.58 -0.27 3.52
N LYS A 129 -3.51 -1.54 3.95
CA LYS A 129 -3.87 -1.87 5.34
C LYS A 129 -2.94 -1.22 6.36
N VAL A 130 -1.64 -1.12 6.06
CA VAL A 130 -0.70 -0.47 6.98
C VAL A 130 -1.05 1.00 7.09
N ALA A 131 -1.27 1.71 5.98
CA ALA A 131 -1.68 3.11 6.00
C ALA A 131 -2.95 3.33 6.84
N TYR A 132 -3.97 2.49 6.65
CA TYR A 132 -5.20 2.52 7.42
C TYR A 132 -4.95 2.34 8.93
N LEU A 133 -4.29 1.25 9.31
CA LEU A 133 -4.11 0.89 10.70
C LEU A 133 -3.17 1.86 11.44
N ILE A 134 -2.26 2.54 10.73
CA ILE A 134 -1.45 3.62 11.33
C ILE A 134 -2.14 5.00 11.31
N GLY A 135 -3.42 5.07 10.96
CA GLY A 135 -4.23 6.28 11.10
C GLY A 135 -4.18 7.25 9.92
N SER A 136 -3.75 6.80 8.74
CA SER A 136 -3.77 7.65 7.54
C SER A 136 -5.21 7.93 7.10
N LEU A 137 -5.53 9.19 6.83
CA LEU A 137 -6.85 9.59 6.35
C LEU A 137 -6.98 9.42 4.83
N GLN A 138 -5.90 9.67 4.10
CA GLN A 138 -5.88 9.64 2.63
C GLN A 138 -4.73 8.78 2.09
N ILE A 139 -4.95 8.22 0.91
CA ILE A 139 -3.99 7.40 0.17
C ILE A 139 -4.10 7.69 -1.33
N PRO A 140 -2.99 7.83 -2.07
CA PRO A 140 -3.03 7.82 -3.52
C PRO A 140 -3.25 6.39 -4.02
N VAL A 141 -4.06 6.24 -5.06
CA VAL A 141 -4.38 4.97 -5.71
C VAL A 141 -4.18 5.12 -7.22
N ALA A 142 -3.49 4.18 -7.85
CA ALA A 142 -3.39 4.09 -9.30
C ALA A 142 -4.61 3.33 -9.84
N VAL A 143 -5.32 3.94 -10.78
CA VAL A 143 -6.58 3.45 -11.35
C VAL A 143 -6.58 3.57 -12.87
N GLU A 144 -7.15 2.60 -13.57
CA GLU A 144 -7.26 2.69 -15.03
C GLU A 144 -8.30 3.77 -15.39
N PRO A 145 -8.04 4.63 -16.39
CA PRO A 145 -8.96 5.71 -16.76
C PRO A 145 -10.39 5.24 -17.03
N GLY A 146 -10.57 4.03 -17.58
CA GLY A 146 -11.88 3.46 -17.89
C GLY A 146 -12.73 3.13 -16.65
N ASP A 147 -12.10 2.88 -15.50
CA ASP A 147 -12.80 2.52 -14.27
C ASP A 147 -13.23 3.74 -13.44
N MET A 148 -12.70 4.92 -13.76
CA MET A 148 -12.82 6.12 -12.94
C MET A 148 -14.26 6.49 -12.61
N GLU A 149 -15.15 6.48 -13.60
CA GLU A 149 -16.54 6.89 -13.40
C GLU A 149 -17.30 5.92 -12.48
N ILE A 150 -17.06 4.62 -12.61
CA ILE A 150 -17.65 3.62 -11.72
C ILE A 150 -17.08 3.78 -10.32
N MET A 151 -15.76 3.90 -10.17
CA MET A 151 -15.13 4.03 -8.86
C MET A 151 -15.59 5.28 -8.09
N LYS A 152 -15.84 6.40 -8.77
CA LYS A 152 -16.41 7.62 -8.16
C LYS A 152 -17.79 7.41 -7.54
N THR A 153 -18.56 6.42 -8.00
CA THR A 153 -19.84 6.05 -7.39
C THR A 153 -19.68 5.27 -6.08
N MET A 154 -18.53 4.61 -5.90
CA MET A 154 -18.25 3.74 -4.75
C MET A 154 -17.50 4.49 -3.64
N MET A 155 -16.58 5.38 -4.00
CA MET A 155 -15.73 6.11 -3.06
C MET A 155 -15.31 7.48 -3.63
N PRO A 156 -15.00 8.46 -2.76
CA PRO A 156 -14.48 9.73 -3.22
C PRO A 156 -13.11 9.54 -3.88
N LEU A 157 -12.96 10.10 -5.09
CA LEU A 157 -11.70 10.16 -5.81
C LEU A 157 -11.42 11.61 -6.20
N TRP A 158 -10.24 12.10 -5.82
CA TRP A 158 -9.76 13.43 -6.19
C TRP A 158 -8.55 13.27 -7.10
N ALA A 159 -8.73 13.60 -8.38
CA ALA A 159 -7.61 13.79 -9.29
C ALA A 159 -6.99 15.17 -9.03
N ILE A 160 -5.66 15.23 -8.92
CA ILE A 160 -4.89 16.47 -8.85
C ILE A 160 -3.99 16.51 -10.06
#